data_AF-A0A820RN67-F1
#
_entry.id   AF-A0A820RN67-F1
#
_cell.length_a   1.000
_cell.length_b   1.000
_cell.length_c   1.000
_cell.angle_alpha   90.00
_cell.angle_beta   90.00
_cell.angle_gamma   90.00
#
_symmetry.space_group_name_H-M   'P 1'
#
loop_
_entity.id
_entity.type
_entity.pdbx_description
1 polymer ?
#
loop_
_entity_poly.entity_id
_entity_poly.type
_entity_poly.pdbx_seq_one_letter_code
_entity_poly.pdbx_strand_id
1 'polypeptide(L)' 'MCGRSAPLYKGYYPVCDPDDPGYSCCSPDGYCGKSEKHCTGLGIDYEKNPDLLVDEPIRPSIDPPL' A
#
# COMPACT_ATOMS: atom_id res chain seq x y z
N MET A 1 -6.96 -1.75 -3.60
CA MET A 1 -6.90 -1.35 -2.17
C MET A 1 -5.52 -1.71 -1.66
N CYS A 2 -5.04 -1.01 -0.64
CA CYS A 2 -3.70 -1.17 -0.09
C CYS A 2 -3.70 -0.98 1.44
N GLY A 3 -2.59 -1.34 2.09
CA GLY A 3 -2.39 -1.14 3.52
C GLY A 3 -3.36 -1.95 4.38
N ARG A 4 -3.61 -1.46 5.60
CA ARG A 4 -4.39 -2.16 6.63
C ARG A 4 -5.88 -2.29 6.31
N SER A 5 -6.39 -1.45 5.42
CA SER A 5 -7.80 -1.48 5.00
C SER A 5 -8.08 -2.54 3.93
N ALA A 6 -7.05 -3.10 3.30
CA ALA A 6 -7.19 -4.09 2.24
C ALA A 6 -7.21 -5.53 2.80
N PRO A 7 -7.90 -6.46 2.11
CA PRO A 7 -7.71 -7.89 2.37
C PRO A 7 -6.23 -8.27 2.26
N LEU A 8 -5.78 -9.16 3.14
CA LEU A 8 -4.41 -9.65 3.10
C LEU A 8 -4.15 -10.41 1.80
N TYR A 9 -2.97 -10.21 1.23
CA TYR A 9 -2.46 -11.03 0.15
C TYR A 9 -1.38 -11.96 0.70
N LYS A 10 -1.64 -13.27 0.67
CA LYS A 10 -0.74 -14.30 1.24
C LYS A 10 -0.36 -14.04 2.71
N GLY A 11 -1.25 -13.41 3.49
CA GLY A 11 -1.02 -13.07 4.90
C GLY A 11 -0.35 -11.72 5.16
N TYR A 12 -0.05 -10.95 4.11
CA TYR A 12 0.62 -9.65 4.20
C TYR A 12 -0.30 -8.52 3.76
N TYR A 13 -0.07 -7.31 4.28
CA TYR A 13 -0.75 -6.11 3.79
C TYR A 13 -0.30 -5.80 2.36
N PRO A 14 -1.22 -5.69 1.38
CA PRO A 14 -0.84 -5.39 0.01
C PRO A 14 -0.43 -3.93 -0.14
N VAL A 15 0.44 -3.68 -1.12
CA VAL A 15 0.88 -2.34 -1.54
C VAL A 15 0.31 -2.01 -2.92
N CYS A 16 0.50 -0.78 -3.39
CA CYS A 16 0.14 -0.41 -4.75
C CYS A 16 1.28 -0.72 -5.72
N ASP A 17 0.93 -1.02 -6.97
CA ASP A 17 1.91 -1.28 -8.03
C ASP A 17 2.69 0.01 -8.35
N PRO A 18 4.02 0.06 -8.15
CA PRO A 18 4.81 1.25 -8.44
C PRO A 18 4.83 1.63 -9.93
N ASP A 19 4.64 0.64 -10.82
CA ASP A 19 4.76 0.82 -12.26
C ASP A 19 3.41 1.16 -12.90
N ASP A 20 2.32 1.10 -12.13
CA ASP A 20 1.00 1.52 -12.60
C ASP A 20 0.94 3.07 -12.72
N PRO A 21 0.73 3.60 -13.94
CA PRO A 21 0.77 5.03 -14.18
C PRO A 21 -0.39 5.81 -13.55
N GLY A 22 -1.44 5.16 -13.06
CA GLY A 22 -2.61 5.77 -12.42
C GLY A 22 -2.80 5.42 -10.94
N TYR A 23 -2.10 4.40 -10.42
CA TYR A 23 -2.39 3.81 -9.12
C TYR A 23 -1.18 3.59 -8.21
N SER A 24 -0.06 4.28 -8.43
CA SER A 24 1.19 4.06 -7.68
C SER A 24 1.22 4.51 -6.21
N CYS A 25 0.26 5.33 -5.74
CA CYS A 25 0.24 5.80 -4.35
C CYS A 25 -0.87 5.13 -3.51
N CYS A 26 -0.55 4.75 -2.28
CA CYS A 26 -1.51 4.29 -1.29
C CYS A 26 -1.93 5.45 -0.38
N SER A 27 -3.21 5.84 -0.46
CA SER A 27 -3.79 6.87 0.40
C SER A 27 -4.00 6.37 1.85
N PRO A 28 -4.16 7.28 2.83
CA PRO A 28 -4.49 6.91 4.22
C PRO A 28 -5.82 6.16 4.35
N ASP A 29 -6.72 6.36 3.39
CA ASP A 29 -8.02 5.68 3.32
C ASP A 29 -7.89 4.23 2.80
N GLY A 30 -6.68 3.79 2.39
CA GLY A 30 -6.40 2.42 1.93
C GLY A 30 -6.71 2.16 0.46
N TYR A 31 -6.74 3.23 -0.35
CA TYR A 31 -6.98 3.15 -1.79
C TYR A 31 -5.74 3.54 -2.58
N CYS A 32 -5.49 2.80 -3.65
CA CYS A 32 -4.46 3.12 -4.64
C CYS A 32 -4.96 4.23 -5.56
N GLY A 33 -4.09 5.15 -5.96
CA GLY A 33 -4.37 6.23 -6.91
C GLY A 33 -3.15 7.14 -7.11
N LYS A 34 -3.23 8.11 -8.02
CA LYS A 34 -2.13 9.06 -8.31
C LYS A 34 -2.48 10.52 -8.09
N SER A 35 -3.70 10.83 -7.65
CA SER A 35 -4.05 12.22 -7.34
C SER A 35 -3.30 12.70 -6.09
N GLU A 36 -3.20 14.01 -5.92
CA GLU A 36 -2.53 14.63 -4.77
C GLU A 36 -3.04 14.08 -3.42
N LYS A 37 -4.35 13.82 -3.31
CA LYS A 37 -4.96 13.20 -2.12
C LYS A 37 -4.37 11.81 -1.80
N HIS A 38 -3.91 11.06 -2.80
CA HIS A 38 -3.34 9.73 -2.62
C HIS A 38 -1.85 9.77 -2.25
N CYS A 39 -1.09 10.69 -2.83
CA CYS A 39 0.37 10.69 -2.74
C CYS A 39 0.95 11.66 -1.69
N THR A 40 0.14 12.53 -1.09
CA THR A 40 0.61 13.55 -0.12
C THR A 40 0.19 13.24 1.31
N GLY A 41 0.84 13.90 2.28
CA GLY A 41 0.56 13.73 3.70
C GLY A 41 1.01 12.36 4.20
N LEU A 42 0.06 11.56 4.68
CA LEU A 42 0.29 10.19 5.17
C LEU A 42 0.20 9.13 4.05
N GLY A 43 0.00 9.55 2.80
CA GLY A 43 0.04 8.66 1.66
C GLY A 43 1.47 8.18 1.36
N ILE A 44 1.59 6.96 0.83
CA ILE A 44 2.87 6.37 0.40
C ILE A 44 2.89 6.31 -1.13
N ASP A 45 3.89 6.93 -1.74
CA ASP A 45 4.13 6.91 -3.19
C ASP A 45 5.17 5.82 -3.52
N TYR A 46 4.73 4.66 -4.03
CA TYR A 46 5.64 3.54 -4.31
C TYR A 46 6.48 3.74 -5.57
N GLU A 47 6.07 4.61 -6.50
CA GLU A 47 6.86 5.01 -7.67
C GLU A 47 8.10 5.80 -7.24
N LYS A 48 7.97 6.66 -6.22
CA LYS A 48 9.09 7.44 -5.67
C LYS A 48 9.86 6.75 -4.53
N ASN A 49 9.33 5.68 -3.96
CA ASN A 49 9.95 4.95 -2.85
C ASN A 49 10.08 3.44 -3.17
N PRO A 50 10.86 3.07 -4.19
CA PRO A 50 10.98 1.67 -4.63
C PRO A 50 11.61 0.75 -3.57
N ASP A 51 12.39 1.31 -2.64
CA ASP A 51 13.01 0.54 -1.56
C ASP A 51 11.97 -0.14 -0.65
N LEU A 52 10.77 0.46 -0.51
CA LEU A 52 9.66 -0.11 0.27
C LEU A 52 9.09 -1.41 -0.31
N LEU A 53 9.45 -1.75 -1.55
CA LEU A 53 9.00 -2.97 -2.24
C LEU A 53 9.98 -4.13 -2.09
N VAL A 54 11.23 -3.84 -1.74
CA VAL A 54 12.27 -4.86 -1.50
C VAL A 54 12.44 -5.18 -0.01
N ASP A 55 11.91 -4.33 0.87
CA ASP A 55 11.79 -4.60 2.30
C ASP A 55 10.89 -5.80 2.60
N GLU A 56 11.08 -6.40 3.77
CA GLU A 56 10.24 -7.52 4.21
C GLU A 56 8.77 -7.06 4.34
N PRO A 57 7.81 -7.76 3.69
CA PRO A 57 6.42 -7.34 3.71
C PRO A 57 5.80 -7.44 5.10
N ILE A 58 4.95 -6.47 5.44
CA ILE A 58 4.35 -6.38 6.77
C ILE A 58 3.17 -7.34 6.89
N ARG A 59 3.24 -8.22 7.89
CA ARG A 59 2.13 -9.08 8.33
C ARG A 59 1.44 -8.51 9.58
N PRO A 60 0.14 -8.78 9.81
CA PRO A 60 -0.51 -8.51 11.08
C PRO A 60 0.20 -9.23 12.24
N SER A 61 0.37 -8.55 13.37
CA SER A 61 0.93 -9.14 14.60
C SER A 61 -0.08 -10.00 15.37
N ILE A 62 -1.37 -9.77 15.12
CA ILE A 62 -2.48 -10.57 15.63
C ILE A 62 -3.11 -11.21 14.41
N ASP A 63 -3.25 -12.53 14.40
CA ASP A 63 -3.92 -13.21 13.30
C ASP A 63 -5.34 -12.64 13.15
N PRO A 64 -5.76 -12.27 11.92
CA PRO A 64 -7.14 -11.85 11.71
C PRO A 64 -8.09 -12.95 12.22
N PRO A 65 -9.21 -12.60 12.87
CA PRO A 65 -10.22 -13.60 13.17
C PRO A 65 -10.60 -14.33 11.88
N LEU A 66 -10.55 -15.67 11.96
CA LEU A 66 -10.91 -16.59 10.86
C LEU A 66 -12.33 -16.34 10.35
#